data_AF-A0A1K1PY75-F1
#
_entry.id   AF-A0A1K1PY75-F1
#
_cell.length_a   1.000
_cell.length_b   1.000
_cell.length_c   1.000
_cell.angle_alpha   90.00
_cell.angle_beta   90.00
_cell.angle_gamma   90.00
#
_symmetry.space_group_name_H-M   'P 1'
#
loop_
_entity.id
_entity.type
_entity.pdbx_description
1 polymer ?
#
loop_
_entity_poly.entity_id
_entity_poly.type
_entity_poly.pdbx_seq_one_letter_code
_entity_poly.pdbx_strand_id
1 'polypeptide(L)'
;MNRSIIVLLSLSLMGMTGCSKFLEEKNPSSITMDNYYKNATQAQSAVDGAYEQLRVFQNGDGYGETPWISMEMLVGHAKTLGQSTYNSSMIKHTAGTSDPVFMSVWKGFYNGISNCNVAIQHIPDVSMDETQKSNLMGQLYFLRAFYYYQLVRLYGDVPLVLQGVSATSPELYPSRTATAAIYDQIVKDLQAAESSKMATTNITGRASIMAAKSLLSSVYLTMAGYPLQKGTSYYQLAADKAAEVIDGGGYQLFTSYAYLHDRAHKNGSEFIMQVQYSGSIISNNIARLIIPEKIGISKFGDEYGALMPYNQFVASYETGDKRTEEKQFFFTNYNGRDFGEYALYKYWLEEAANPSTGDANSDENWTLFRLPEIMLIYAEASNEVSGPTEKAYAQINAIRARANLSALSGLSKADFRQQVWKERYHELAFEDKAYFDIQRTHMMYDLPNNVFVDATSKANIQGITFTTKYYTWPLPQNELDANKNLTQNEEWK
;
A
#
# COMPACT_ATOMS: atom_id res chain seq x y z
N MET A 1 -39.97 -73.99 -17.03
CA MET A 1 -39.56 -72.70 -16.42
C MET A 1 -40.79 -71.82 -16.32
N ASN A 2 -41.27 -71.56 -15.10
CA ASN A 2 -42.59 -70.94 -14.88
C ASN A 2 -42.65 -69.54 -15.52
N ARG A 3 -43.74 -69.25 -16.25
CA ARG A 3 -44.03 -67.92 -16.82
C ARG A 3 -43.94 -66.80 -15.77
N SER A 4 -44.21 -67.10 -14.50
CA SER A 4 -44.08 -66.17 -13.38
C SER A 4 -42.63 -65.78 -13.03
N ILE A 5 -41.65 -66.64 -13.32
CA ILE A 5 -40.22 -66.37 -13.06
C ILE A 5 -39.63 -65.45 -14.14
N ILE A 6 -40.10 -65.59 -15.39
CA ILE A 6 -39.68 -64.72 -16.50
C ILE A 6 -40.23 -63.30 -16.31
N VAL A 7 -41.46 -63.16 -15.80
CA VAL A 7 -42.06 -61.85 -15.48
C VAL A 7 -41.37 -61.18 -14.29
N LEU A 8 -40.97 -61.94 -13.24
CA LEU A 8 -40.19 -61.38 -12.13
C LEU A 8 -38.75 -61.00 -12.52
N LEU A 9 -38.09 -61.75 -13.41
CA LEU A 9 -36.75 -61.39 -13.89
C LEU A 9 -36.77 -60.19 -14.86
N SER A 10 -37.85 -60.01 -15.63
CA SER A 10 -37.98 -58.86 -16.54
C SER A 10 -38.44 -57.58 -15.83
N LEU A 11 -39.14 -57.68 -14.69
CA LEU A 11 -39.42 -56.52 -13.83
C LEU A 11 -38.18 -56.08 -13.01
N SER A 12 -37.28 -57.01 -12.69
CA SER A 12 -36.01 -56.70 -11.97
C SER A 12 -34.97 -56.01 -12.85
N LEU A 13 -35.09 -56.05 -14.18
CA LEU A 13 -34.14 -55.43 -15.11
C LEU A 13 -34.45 -53.96 -15.45
N MET A 14 -35.61 -53.45 -15.04
CA MET A 14 -36.00 -52.04 -15.26
C MET A 14 -35.55 -51.08 -14.14
N GLY A 15 -34.89 -51.58 -13.09
CA GLY A 15 -34.48 -50.78 -11.93
C GLY A 15 -33.11 -50.10 -12.02
N MET A 16 -32.37 -50.22 -13.13
CA MET A 16 -30.97 -49.76 -13.23
C MET A 16 -30.72 -48.61 -14.22
N THR A 17 -31.75 -47.84 -14.62
CA THR A 17 -31.53 -46.53 -15.23
C THR A 17 -31.60 -45.46 -14.15
N GLY A 18 -30.54 -45.34 -13.34
CA GLY A 18 -30.39 -44.24 -12.41
C GLY A 18 -30.32 -42.92 -13.18
N CYS A 19 -31.32 -42.05 -13.01
CA CYS A 19 -31.31 -40.68 -13.54
C CYS A 19 -30.28 -39.85 -12.78
N SER A 20 -28.98 -39.98 -13.09
CA SER A 20 -27.94 -39.11 -12.52
C SER A 20 -28.20 -37.62 -12.81
N LYS A 21 -28.81 -37.31 -13.98
CA LYS A 21 -29.19 -35.95 -14.36
C LYS A 21 -30.37 -35.35 -13.59
N PHE A 22 -31.23 -36.16 -12.96
CA PHE A 22 -32.36 -35.64 -12.16
C PHE A 22 -31.90 -35.13 -10.79
N LEU A 23 -30.74 -35.60 -10.32
CA LEU A 23 -30.11 -35.16 -9.07
C LEU A 23 -29.11 -33.99 -9.27
N GLU A 24 -28.85 -33.58 -10.51
CA GLU A 24 -28.07 -32.35 -10.80
C GLU A 24 -28.98 -31.12 -10.66
N GLU A 25 -29.25 -30.73 -9.42
CA GLU A 25 -29.92 -29.47 -9.12
C GLU A 25 -28.93 -28.30 -9.31
N LYS A 26 -28.77 -27.83 -10.56
CA LYS A 26 -28.03 -26.58 -10.81
C LYS A 26 -28.89 -25.42 -10.37
N ASN A 27 -28.62 -24.85 -9.20
CA ASN A 27 -29.24 -23.59 -8.77
C ASN A 27 -28.91 -22.49 -9.81
N PRO A 28 -29.86 -22.06 -10.65
CA PRO A 28 -29.58 -21.09 -11.72
C PRO A 28 -29.29 -19.68 -11.16
N SER A 29 -29.60 -19.45 -9.89
CA SER A 29 -29.28 -18.23 -9.15
C SER A 29 -27.92 -18.29 -8.45
N SER A 30 -27.25 -19.46 -8.42
CA SER A 30 -25.90 -19.57 -7.87
C SER A 30 -24.87 -19.05 -8.88
N ILE A 31 -24.13 -18.02 -8.50
CA ILE A 31 -22.95 -17.57 -9.23
C ILE A 31 -21.82 -18.53 -8.85
N THR A 32 -21.30 -19.26 -9.83
CA THR A 32 -20.14 -20.15 -9.71
C THR A 32 -19.07 -19.71 -10.68
N MET A 33 -17.83 -20.11 -10.43
CA MET A 33 -16.70 -19.81 -11.33
C MET A 33 -16.99 -20.25 -12.77
N ASP A 34 -17.59 -21.44 -12.92
CA ASP A 34 -17.98 -22.04 -14.21
C ASP A 34 -19.05 -21.23 -14.97
N ASN A 35 -19.78 -20.33 -14.31
CA ASN A 35 -20.91 -19.61 -14.90
C ASN A 35 -20.81 -18.08 -14.81
N TYR A 36 -19.74 -17.53 -14.24
CA TYR A 36 -19.58 -16.08 -14.02
C TYR A 36 -18.91 -15.33 -15.17
N TYR A 37 -17.84 -15.86 -15.76
CA TYR A 37 -17.05 -15.17 -16.79
C TYR A 37 -17.70 -15.29 -18.19
N LYS A 38 -18.88 -14.71 -18.40
CA LYS A 38 -19.61 -14.83 -19.69
C LYS A 38 -19.50 -13.62 -20.60
N ASN A 39 -19.24 -12.43 -20.06
CA ASN A 39 -19.20 -11.19 -20.83
C ASN A 39 -18.28 -10.12 -20.22
N ALA A 40 -18.05 -9.05 -20.98
CA ALA A 40 -17.18 -7.94 -20.61
C ALA A 40 -17.58 -7.25 -19.28
N THR A 41 -18.87 -7.15 -18.98
CA THR A 41 -19.35 -6.54 -17.73
C THR A 41 -18.95 -7.37 -16.51
N GLN A 42 -19.08 -8.70 -16.59
CA GLN A 42 -18.67 -9.60 -15.51
C GLN A 42 -17.14 -9.63 -15.35
N ALA A 43 -16.40 -9.58 -16.46
CA ALA A 43 -14.94 -9.43 -16.40
C ALA A 43 -14.53 -8.11 -15.73
N GLN A 44 -15.18 -6.99 -16.07
CA GLN A 44 -14.95 -5.70 -15.42
C GLN A 44 -15.27 -5.76 -13.93
N SER A 45 -16.38 -6.39 -13.54
CA SER A 45 -16.75 -6.54 -12.12
C SER A 45 -15.75 -7.41 -11.34
N ALA A 46 -15.14 -8.42 -11.96
CA ALA A 46 -14.06 -9.20 -11.35
C ALA A 46 -12.83 -8.32 -11.07
N VAL A 47 -12.45 -7.48 -12.04
CA VAL A 47 -11.37 -6.50 -11.86
C VAL A 47 -11.71 -5.50 -10.76
N ASP A 48 -12.94 -4.99 -10.71
CA ASP A 48 -13.37 -4.05 -9.66
C ASP A 48 -13.29 -4.67 -8.26
N GLY A 49 -13.65 -5.95 -8.11
CA GLY A 49 -13.48 -6.70 -6.86
C GLY A 49 -12.00 -6.92 -6.48
N ALA A 50 -11.09 -6.96 -7.45
CA ALA A 50 -9.66 -7.03 -7.17
C ALA A 50 -9.13 -5.73 -6.54
N TYR A 51 -9.69 -4.54 -6.85
CA TYR A 51 -9.25 -3.27 -6.26
C TYR A 51 -9.57 -3.12 -4.77
N GLU A 52 -10.53 -3.88 -4.24
CA GLU A 52 -11.04 -3.73 -2.88
C GLU A 52 -9.93 -3.79 -1.82
N GLN A 53 -8.95 -4.67 -2.05
CA GLN A 53 -7.87 -4.95 -1.10
C GLN A 53 -6.75 -3.90 -1.13
N LEU A 54 -6.87 -2.84 -1.94
CA LEU A 54 -5.99 -1.67 -1.81
C LEU A 54 -6.22 -0.90 -0.49
N ARG A 55 -7.40 -1.06 0.14
CA ARG A 55 -7.73 -0.39 1.41
C ARG A 55 -7.12 -1.04 2.65
N VAL A 56 -6.44 -2.17 2.52
CA VAL A 56 -5.95 -2.97 3.66
C VAL A 56 -5.21 -2.14 4.71
N PHE A 57 -4.34 -1.22 4.33
CA PHE A 57 -3.60 -0.39 5.29
C PHE A 57 -4.45 0.66 6.03
N GLN A 58 -5.61 1.02 5.48
CA GLN A 58 -6.52 2.01 6.06
C GLN A 58 -7.73 1.37 6.74
N ASN A 59 -7.98 0.09 6.48
CA ASN A 59 -9.03 -0.67 7.15
C ASN A 59 -8.66 -0.83 8.63
N GLY A 60 -9.56 -0.35 9.51
CA GLY A 60 -9.36 -0.49 10.94
C GLY A 60 -9.36 -1.96 11.37
N ASP A 61 -8.38 -2.31 12.20
CA ASP A 61 -8.24 -3.62 12.84
C ASP A 61 -8.52 -3.56 14.36
N GLY A 62 -8.81 -2.37 14.87
CA GLY A 62 -9.23 -2.11 16.25
C GLY A 62 -9.70 -0.67 16.47
N TYR A 63 -9.87 -0.27 17.72
CA TYR A 63 -10.31 1.08 18.09
C TYR A 63 -9.13 2.05 18.04
N GLY A 64 -9.11 2.92 17.03
CA GLY A 64 -7.97 3.83 16.78
C GLY A 64 -6.73 3.10 16.26
N GLU A 65 -6.93 1.98 15.57
CA GLU A 65 -5.86 1.12 15.05
C GLU A 65 -6.09 0.87 13.56
N THR A 66 -5.01 0.96 12.80
CA THR A 66 -4.93 0.55 11.40
C THR A 66 -3.52 0.05 11.10
N PRO A 67 -3.30 -0.73 10.03
CA PRO A 67 -1.95 -1.12 9.65
C PRO A 67 -1.03 0.05 9.26
N TRP A 68 -1.59 1.12 8.67
CA TRP A 68 -0.87 2.38 8.44
C TRP A 68 -0.27 2.94 9.74
N ILE A 69 -1.08 3.05 10.79
CA ILE A 69 -0.60 3.54 12.09
C ILE A 69 0.51 2.63 12.63
N SER A 70 0.31 1.33 12.58
CA SER A 70 1.30 0.35 13.08
C SER A 70 2.67 0.52 12.41
N MET A 71 2.70 0.78 11.09
CA MET A 71 3.95 1.06 10.36
C MET A 71 4.57 2.38 10.80
N GLU A 72 3.79 3.45 10.89
CA GLU A 72 4.27 4.78 11.29
C GLU A 72 4.79 4.80 12.74
N MET A 73 4.26 3.95 13.63
CA MET A 73 4.72 3.80 15.01
C MET A 73 6.10 3.17 15.14
N LEU A 74 6.57 2.40 14.15
CA LEU A 74 7.91 1.78 14.14
C LEU A 74 9.01 2.77 13.73
N VAL A 75 8.65 3.89 13.10
CA VAL A 75 9.61 4.86 12.54
C VAL A 75 10.26 5.73 13.63
N GLY A 76 9.56 5.98 14.74
CA GLY A 76 10.06 6.82 15.85
C GLY A 76 9.78 8.32 15.70
N HIS A 77 8.92 8.72 14.77
CA HIS A 77 8.46 10.11 14.59
C HIS A 77 7.02 10.41 15.02
N ALA A 78 6.30 9.37 15.43
CA ALA A 78 4.91 9.43 15.85
C ALA A 78 4.75 8.92 17.27
N LYS A 79 3.75 9.46 17.95
CA LYS A 79 3.21 8.98 19.22
C LYS A 79 1.72 8.70 19.08
N THR A 80 1.18 8.06 20.11
CA THR A 80 -0.26 7.89 20.28
C THR A 80 -0.69 8.54 21.59
N LEU A 81 -1.81 9.25 21.57
CA LEU A 81 -2.52 9.76 22.75
C LEU A 81 -3.68 8.85 23.13
N GLY A 82 -4.13 8.00 22.20
CA GLY A 82 -5.22 7.04 22.40
C GLY A 82 -4.81 5.81 23.22
N GLN A 83 -5.80 4.99 23.56
CA GLN A 83 -5.66 3.90 24.53
C GLN A 83 -5.18 2.56 23.93
N SER A 84 -4.69 2.56 22.69
CA SER A 84 -4.29 1.33 22.00
C SER A 84 -3.02 0.72 22.60
N THR A 85 -3.16 -0.51 23.13
CA THR A 85 -2.03 -1.33 23.58
C THR A 85 -1.20 -1.86 22.42
N TYR A 86 -1.80 -2.10 21.25
CA TYR A 86 -1.10 -2.56 20.04
C TYR A 86 -0.22 -1.46 19.45
N ASN A 87 -0.74 -0.23 19.29
CA ASN A 87 0.06 0.94 18.89
C ASN A 87 1.22 1.16 19.87
N SER A 88 0.94 1.08 21.19
CA SER A 88 1.97 1.18 22.23
C SER A 88 3.03 0.08 22.12
N SER A 89 2.65 -1.13 21.70
CA SER A 89 3.55 -2.27 21.54
C SER A 89 4.45 -2.12 20.31
N MET A 90 3.92 -1.57 19.22
CA MET A 90 4.71 -1.21 18.03
C MET A 90 5.75 -0.14 18.38
N ILE A 91 5.33 0.94 19.03
CA ILE A 91 6.25 1.99 19.51
C ILE A 91 7.39 1.40 20.33
N LYS A 92 7.06 0.54 21.31
CA LYS A 92 8.04 -0.07 22.22
C LYS A 92 8.81 -1.25 21.63
N HIS A 93 8.50 -1.64 20.39
CA HIS A 93 9.13 -2.79 19.72
C HIS A 93 8.90 -4.12 20.48
N THR A 94 7.73 -4.24 21.11
CA THR A 94 7.30 -5.37 21.96
C THR A 94 6.13 -6.15 21.39
N ALA A 95 5.61 -5.79 20.21
CA ALA A 95 4.55 -6.54 19.54
C ALA A 95 4.96 -8.01 19.33
N GLY A 96 4.05 -8.93 19.65
CA GLY A 96 4.23 -10.37 19.49
C GLY A 96 3.56 -10.90 18.21
N THR A 97 3.81 -12.15 17.84
CA THR A 97 3.30 -12.77 16.60
C THR A 97 1.77 -12.85 16.50
N SER A 98 1.07 -12.66 17.61
CA SER A 98 -0.40 -12.61 17.69
C SER A 98 -1.00 -11.21 17.55
N ASP A 99 -0.18 -10.18 17.33
CA ASP A 99 -0.68 -8.82 17.07
C ASP A 99 -1.61 -8.84 15.83
N PRO A 100 -2.85 -8.32 15.94
CA PRO A 100 -3.85 -8.41 14.87
C PRO A 100 -3.38 -7.86 13.53
N VAL A 101 -2.54 -6.81 13.51
CA VAL A 101 -2.12 -6.14 12.27
C VAL A 101 -1.41 -7.09 11.32
N PHE A 102 -0.59 -8.01 11.85
CA PHE A 102 0.14 -8.99 11.05
C PHE A 102 -0.83 -9.92 10.32
N MET A 103 -1.88 -10.39 11.00
CA MET A 103 -2.91 -11.20 10.34
C MET A 103 -3.73 -10.38 9.34
N SER A 104 -4.17 -9.18 9.73
CA SER A 104 -5.02 -8.32 8.90
C SER A 104 -4.40 -8.02 7.55
N VAL A 105 -3.11 -7.67 7.54
CA VAL A 105 -2.38 -7.37 6.31
C VAL A 105 -2.13 -8.62 5.47
N TRP A 106 -1.68 -9.72 6.11
CA TRP A 106 -1.44 -10.99 5.42
C TRP A 106 -2.71 -11.46 4.68
N LYS A 107 -3.82 -11.56 5.41
CA LYS A 107 -5.10 -12.02 4.88
C LYS A 107 -5.63 -11.09 3.80
N GLY A 108 -5.59 -9.78 4.03
CA GLY A 108 -6.10 -8.79 3.08
C GLY A 108 -5.41 -8.88 1.72
N PHE A 109 -4.08 -8.93 1.71
CA PHE A 109 -3.34 -9.00 0.45
C PHE A 109 -3.42 -10.37 -0.23
N TYR A 110 -3.47 -11.49 0.51
CA TYR A 110 -3.74 -12.79 -0.11
C TYR A 110 -5.15 -12.90 -0.69
N ASN A 111 -6.16 -12.26 -0.11
CA ASN A 111 -7.48 -12.14 -0.73
C ASN A 111 -7.40 -11.37 -2.05
N GLY A 112 -6.62 -10.28 -2.09
CA GLY A 112 -6.42 -9.48 -3.30
C GLY A 112 -5.72 -10.28 -4.40
N ILE A 113 -4.69 -11.02 -4.04
CA ILE A 113 -3.98 -11.95 -4.94
C ILE A 113 -4.92 -13.03 -5.46
N SER A 114 -5.76 -13.62 -4.60
CA SER A 114 -6.75 -14.63 -5.00
C SER A 114 -7.73 -14.08 -6.03
N ASN A 115 -8.30 -12.88 -5.79
CA ASN A 115 -9.17 -12.20 -6.76
C ASN A 115 -8.45 -11.94 -8.09
N CYS A 116 -7.19 -11.50 -8.04
CA CYS A 116 -6.39 -11.27 -9.24
C CYS A 116 -6.14 -12.57 -10.01
N ASN A 117 -5.71 -13.64 -9.34
CA ASN A 117 -5.37 -14.92 -9.97
C ASN A 117 -6.58 -15.53 -10.68
N VAL A 118 -7.72 -15.54 -10.00
CA VAL A 118 -9.00 -16.00 -10.54
C VAL A 118 -9.37 -15.20 -11.80
N ALA A 119 -9.31 -13.87 -11.76
CA ALA A 119 -9.65 -13.05 -12.91
C ALA A 119 -8.64 -13.22 -14.07
N ILE A 120 -7.34 -13.28 -13.77
CA ILE A 120 -6.26 -13.51 -14.76
C ILE A 120 -6.44 -14.85 -15.46
N GLN A 121 -6.90 -15.88 -14.74
CA GLN A 121 -7.11 -17.22 -15.29
C GLN A 121 -8.30 -17.27 -16.26
N HIS A 122 -9.38 -16.51 -16.02
CA HIS A 122 -10.64 -16.66 -16.76
C HIS A 122 -10.95 -15.55 -17.77
N ILE A 123 -10.49 -14.31 -17.55
CA ILE A 123 -10.74 -13.20 -18.49
C ILE A 123 -10.22 -13.46 -19.92
N PRO A 124 -9.09 -14.15 -20.15
CA PRO A 124 -8.63 -14.46 -21.50
C PRO A 124 -9.67 -15.18 -22.37
N ASP A 125 -10.50 -16.04 -21.75
CA ASP A 125 -11.52 -16.85 -22.41
C ASP A 125 -12.84 -16.11 -22.65
N VAL A 126 -13.00 -14.91 -22.09
CA VAL A 126 -14.21 -14.10 -22.26
C VAL A 126 -14.18 -13.41 -23.64
N SER A 127 -15.25 -13.60 -24.41
CA SER A 127 -15.45 -12.90 -25.67
C SER A 127 -15.77 -11.42 -25.43
N MET A 128 -14.83 -10.52 -25.74
CA MET A 128 -14.95 -9.07 -25.63
C MET A 128 -13.96 -8.36 -26.57
N ASP A 129 -14.00 -7.03 -26.61
CA ASP A 129 -12.99 -6.23 -27.32
C ASP A 129 -11.58 -6.47 -26.76
N GLU A 130 -10.59 -6.68 -27.63
CA GLU A 130 -9.23 -7.03 -27.23
C GLU A 130 -8.48 -5.87 -26.55
N THR A 131 -8.84 -4.61 -26.88
CA THR A 131 -8.29 -3.44 -26.17
C THR A 131 -8.82 -3.40 -24.75
N GLN A 132 -10.12 -3.60 -24.57
CA GLN A 132 -10.75 -3.72 -23.26
C GLN A 132 -10.15 -4.87 -22.46
N LYS A 133 -10.02 -6.06 -23.07
CA LYS A 133 -9.41 -7.23 -22.42
C LYS A 133 -7.98 -6.93 -21.96
N SER A 134 -7.14 -6.36 -22.83
CA SER A 134 -5.78 -5.97 -22.47
C SER A 134 -5.74 -4.93 -21.34
N ASN A 135 -6.64 -3.95 -21.35
CA ASN A 135 -6.79 -2.98 -20.27
C ASN A 135 -7.19 -3.64 -18.93
N LEU A 136 -8.10 -4.61 -18.93
CA LEU A 136 -8.48 -5.36 -17.73
C LEU A 136 -7.32 -6.20 -17.19
N MET A 137 -6.62 -6.92 -18.07
CA MET A 137 -5.46 -7.72 -17.69
C MET A 137 -4.32 -6.86 -17.13
N GLY A 138 -4.07 -5.69 -17.73
CA GLY A 138 -3.06 -4.75 -17.23
C GLY A 138 -3.32 -4.29 -15.80
N GLN A 139 -4.58 -3.99 -15.47
CA GLN A 139 -4.99 -3.61 -14.11
C GLN A 139 -4.77 -4.76 -13.12
N LEU A 140 -5.11 -5.99 -13.49
CA LEU A 140 -4.93 -7.16 -12.63
C LEU A 140 -3.45 -7.46 -12.34
N TYR A 141 -2.59 -7.34 -13.35
CA TYR A 141 -1.15 -7.51 -13.14
C TYR A 141 -0.59 -6.42 -12.24
N PHE A 142 -1.00 -5.16 -12.42
CA PHE A 142 -0.63 -4.07 -11.51
C PHE A 142 -1.05 -4.36 -10.06
N LEU A 143 -2.30 -4.78 -9.84
CA LEU A 143 -2.82 -5.07 -8.51
C LEU A 143 -2.10 -6.25 -7.85
N ARG A 144 -1.90 -7.36 -8.58
CA ARG A 144 -1.19 -8.53 -8.05
C ARG A 144 0.26 -8.18 -7.69
N ALA A 145 0.94 -7.42 -8.54
CA ALA A 145 2.27 -6.91 -8.25
C ALA A 145 2.29 -6.00 -7.01
N PHE A 146 1.31 -5.11 -6.87
CA PHE A 146 1.19 -4.26 -5.68
C PHE A 146 1.03 -5.09 -4.41
N TYR A 147 0.13 -6.08 -4.39
CA TYR A 147 -0.11 -6.93 -3.21
C TYR A 147 1.11 -7.76 -2.83
N TYR A 148 1.78 -8.39 -3.81
CA TYR A 148 3.03 -9.09 -3.53
C TYR A 148 4.12 -8.14 -3.07
N TYR A 149 4.20 -6.93 -3.61
CA TYR A 149 5.20 -5.94 -3.20
C TYR A 149 5.00 -5.48 -1.75
N GLN A 150 3.75 -5.37 -1.28
CA GLN A 150 3.50 -5.13 0.15
C GLN A 150 3.89 -6.35 0.99
N LEU A 151 3.48 -7.56 0.59
CA LEU A 151 3.76 -8.78 1.33
C LEU A 151 5.26 -9.06 1.46
N VAL A 152 6.04 -8.97 0.38
CA VAL A 152 7.47 -9.30 0.43
C VAL A 152 8.27 -8.30 1.27
N ARG A 153 7.90 -7.01 1.24
CA ARG A 153 8.57 -5.98 2.06
C ARG A 153 8.23 -6.14 3.54
N LEU A 154 7.04 -6.60 3.86
CA LEU A 154 6.63 -6.80 5.24
C LEU A 154 7.09 -8.17 5.77
N TYR A 155 6.85 -9.28 5.09
CA TYR A 155 7.06 -10.62 5.64
C TYR A 155 8.33 -11.34 5.12
N GLY A 156 9.06 -10.75 4.16
CA GLY A 156 10.18 -11.42 3.49
C GLY A 156 9.68 -12.53 2.57
N ASP A 157 10.19 -13.76 2.74
CA ASP A 157 9.75 -14.90 1.94
C ASP A 157 8.27 -15.20 2.20
N VAL A 158 7.46 -15.30 1.15
CA VAL A 158 6.01 -15.54 1.22
C VAL A 158 5.58 -16.56 0.17
N PRO A 159 4.47 -17.29 0.35
CA PRO A 159 3.93 -18.14 -0.71
C PRO A 159 3.68 -17.41 -2.03
N LEU A 160 4.20 -17.94 -3.14
CA LEU A 160 3.97 -17.43 -4.49
C LEU A 160 2.86 -18.21 -5.19
N VAL A 161 1.62 -17.80 -4.99
CA VAL A 161 0.44 -18.41 -5.61
C VAL A 161 -0.01 -17.57 -6.81
N LEU A 162 0.01 -18.16 -8.00
CA LEU A 162 -0.29 -17.47 -9.27
C LEU A 162 -1.54 -17.98 -9.99
N GLN A 163 -2.21 -18.98 -9.41
CA GLN A 163 -3.42 -19.61 -9.95
C GLN A 163 -4.54 -19.53 -8.90
N GLY A 164 -5.79 -19.73 -9.35
CA GLY A 164 -6.91 -19.90 -8.43
C GLY A 164 -6.71 -21.13 -7.54
N VAL A 165 -7.06 -21.03 -6.25
CA VAL A 165 -6.93 -22.11 -5.27
C VAL A 165 -8.31 -22.68 -4.96
N SER A 166 -8.43 -24.00 -5.03
CA SER A 166 -9.59 -24.78 -4.57
C SER A 166 -9.16 -25.74 -3.46
N ALA A 167 -10.13 -26.41 -2.82
CA ALA A 167 -9.87 -27.43 -1.80
C ALA A 167 -9.03 -28.63 -2.28
N THR A 168 -8.86 -28.80 -3.60
CA THR A 168 -8.04 -29.86 -4.20
C THR A 168 -6.77 -29.33 -4.86
N SER A 169 -6.50 -28.02 -4.76
CA SER A 169 -5.32 -27.41 -5.35
C SER A 169 -4.04 -27.88 -4.63
N PRO A 170 -2.94 -28.14 -5.36
CA PRO A 170 -1.64 -28.37 -4.72
C PRO A 170 -1.17 -27.15 -3.90
N GLU A 171 -1.66 -25.96 -4.25
CA GLU A 171 -1.36 -24.70 -3.58
C GLU A 171 -2.31 -24.41 -2.40
N LEU A 172 -3.07 -25.40 -1.90
CA LEU A 172 -3.90 -25.22 -0.70
C LEU A 172 -3.05 -25.00 0.56
N TYR A 173 -1.89 -25.65 0.63
CA TYR A 173 -0.92 -25.52 1.73
C TYR A 173 0.46 -25.17 1.16
N PRO A 174 0.64 -23.97 0.61
CA PRO A 174 1.86 -23.62 -0.11
C PRO A 174 3.04 -23.43 0.86
N SER A 175 4.25 -23.65 0.36
CA SER A 175 5.50 -23.26 1.05
C SER A 175 5.85 -21.81 0.75
N ARG A 176 6.69 -21.20 1.60
CA ARG A 176 7.28 -19.88 1.35
C ARG A 176 8.19 -19.94 0.12
N THR A 177 8.14 -18.90 -0.70
CA THR A 177 9.02 -18.69 -1.84
C THR A 177 10.02 -17.58 -1.51
N ALA A 178 11.28 -17.79 -1.90
CA ALA A 178 12.35 -16.83 -1.63
C ALA A 178 12.03 -15.43 -2.14
N THR A 179 12.36 -14.43 -1.34
CA THR A 179 12.14 -12.99 -1.59
C THR A 179 12.52 -12.60 -3.03
N ALA A 180 13.68 -13.04 -3.52
CA ALA A 180 14.14 -12.75 -4.88
C ALA A 180 13.14 -13.20 -5.96
N ALA A 181 12.58 -14.41 -5.84
CA ALA A 181 11.62 -14.93 -6.82
C ALA A 181 10.26 -14.21 -6.75
N ILE A 182 9.87 -13.70 -5.57
CA ILE A 182 8.70 -12.83 -5.45
C ILE A 182 8.92 -11.52 -6.21
N TYR A 183 10.08 -10.89 -6.03
CA TYR A 183 10.45 -9.68 -6.78
C TYR A 183 10.50 -9.93 -8.30
N ASP A 184 11.03 -11.06 -8.75
CA ASP A 184 11.05 -11.40 -10.18
C ASP A 184 9.63 -11.49 -10.77
N GLN A 185 8.68 -12.06 -10.02
CA GLN A 185 7.29 -12.13 -10.44
C GLN A 185 6.58 -10.76 -10.38
N ILE A 186 6.88 -9.92 -9.37
CA ILE A 186 6.41 -8.53 -9.30
C ILE A 186 6.85 -7.75 -10.54
N VAL A 187 8.14 -7.82 -10.90
CA VAL A 187 8.69 -7.13 -12.07
C VAL A 187 8.00 -7.62 -13.35
N LYS A 188 7.82 -8.93 -13.49
CA LYS A 188 7.13 -9.52 -14.65
C LYS A 188 5.69 -9.01 -14.79
N ASP A 189 4.93 -8.98 -13.71
CA ASP A 189 3.56 -8.46 -13.72
C ASP A 189 3.53 -6.96 -14.06
N LEU A 190 4.44 -6.16 -13.51
CA LEU A 190 4.50 -4.73 -13.82
C LEU A 190 4.91 -4.43 -15.26
N GLN A 191 5.82 -5.22 -15.85
CA GLN A 191 6.16 -5.12 -17.26
C GLN A 191 4.97 -5.51 -18.17
N ALA A 192 4.18 -6.51 -17.77
CA ALA A 192 2.95 -6.87 -18.47
C ALA A 192 1.88 -5.76 -18.35
N ALA A 193 1.75 -5.15 -17.17
CA ALA A 193 0.88 -4.00 -16.96
C ALA A 193 1.30 -2.79 -17.81
N GLU A 194 2.60 -2.48 -17.84
CA GLU A 194 3.17 -1.38 -18.65
C GLU A 194 2.91 -1.58 -20.16
N SER A 195 2.99 -2.83 -20.63
CA SER A 195 2.81 -3.18 -22.06
C SER A 195 1.34 -3.33 -22.48
N SER A 196 0.40 -3.11 -21.55
CA SER A 196 -1.03 -3.29 -21.78
C SER A 196 -1.68 -2.12 -22.53
N LYS A 197 -3.00 -2.19 -22.74
CA LYS A 197 -3.82 -1.10 -23.28
C LYS A 197 -4.50 -0.25 -22.20
N MET A 198 -3.97 -0.22 -20.98
CA MET A 198 -4.40 0.75 -19.97
C MET A 198 -4.18 2.19 -20.45
N ALA A 199 -4.97 3.12 -19.92
CA ALA A 199 -4.73 4.54 -20.15
C ALA A 199 -3.33 4.95 -19.65
N THR A 200 -2.67 5.88 -20.34
CA THR A 200 -1.35 6.38 -19.93
C THR A 200 -1.41 6.98 -18.53
N THR A 201 -2.36 7.88 -18.30
CA THR A 201 -2.74 8.44 -17.00
C THR A 201 -4.21 8.17 -16.73
N ASN A 202 -4.65 8.26 -15.48
CA ASN A 202 -6.04 7.99 -15.12
C ASN A 202 -6.46 8.84 -13.91
N ILE A 203 -7.56 9.59 -14.06
CA ILE A 203 -8.14 10.44 -13.00
C ILE A 203 -9.40 9.83 -12.37
N THR A 204 -9.76 8.61 -12.74
CA THR A 204 -10.95 7.90 -12.23
C THR A 204 -10.62 6.96 -11.07
N GLY A 205 -9.35 6.87 -10.67
CA GLY A 205 -8.87 6.00 -9.60
C GLY A 205 -8.50 4.59 -10.06
N ARG A 206 -8.47 4.31 -11.37
CA ARG A 206 -7.99 3.03 -11.92
C ARG A 206 -6.49 3.09 -12.17
N ALA A 207 -5.84 1.93 -12.14
CA ALA A 207 -4.44 1.81 -12.55
C ALA A 207 -4.23 2.31 -13.98
N SER A 208 -3.08 2.92 -14.20
CA SER A 208 -2.62 3.48 -15.47
C SER A 208 -1.22 2.98 -15.78
N ILE A 209 -0.74 3.19 -17.02
CA ILE A 209 0.64 2.87 -17.38
C ILE A 209 1.61 3.64 -16.49
N MET A 210 1.35 4.92 -16.20
CA MET A 210 2.21 5.71 -15.32
C MET A 210 2.17 5.26 -13.85
N ALA A 211 1.04 4.73 -13.37
CA ALA A 211 0.99 4.09 -12.05
C ALA A 211 1.83 2.81 -12.01
N ALA A 212 1.80 1.98 -13.06
CA ALA A 212 2.64 0.79 -13.15
C ALA A 212 4.14 1.14 -13.17
N LYS A 213 4.55 2.15 -13.95
CA LYS A 213 5.93 2.65 -13.97
C LYS A 213 6.37 3.23 -12.64
N SER A 214 5.47 3.96 -11.96
CA SER A 214 5.72 4.51 -10.63
C SER A 214 6.01 3.40 -9.61
N LEU A 215 5.16 2.38 -9.55
CA LEU A 215 5.39 1.21 -8.70
C LEU A 215 6.67 0.47 -9.10
N LEU A 216 6.94 0.28 -10.39
CA LEU A 216 8.16 -0.38 -10.87
C LEU A 216 9.44 0.38 -10.50
N SER A 217 9.41 1.72 -10.50
CA SER A 217 10.54 2.53 -10.03
C SER A 217 10.82 2.32 -8.53
N SER A 218 9.76 2.22 -7.70
CA SER A 218 9.87 1.92 -6.26
C SER A 218 10.39 0.50 -6.03
N VAL A 219 9.90 -0.47 -6.81
CA VAL A 219 10.35 -1.88 -6.77
C VAL A 219 11.85 -1.95 -7.07
N TYR A 220 12.31 -1.35 -8.18
CA TYR A 220 13.73 -1.36 -8.52
C TYR A 220 14.60 -0.62 -7.50
N LEU A 221 14.13 0.51 -6.94
CA LEU A 221 14.84 1.22 -5.89
C LEU A 221 15.02 0.34 -4.64
N THR A 222 13.99 -0.42 -4.28
CA THR A 222 14.04 -1.36 -3.15
C THR A 222 14.96 -2.54 -3.46
N MET A 223 14.88 -3.12 -4.65
CA MET A 223 15.76 -4.23 -5.07
C MET A 223 17.24 -3.83 -5.10
N ALA A 224 17.55 -2.55 -5.34
CA ALA A 224 18.91 -2.04 -5.29
C ALA A 224 19.50 -2.05 -3.87
N GLY A 225 18.66 -1.83 -2.85
CA GLY A 225 18.97 -1.88 -1.43
C GLY A 225 18.63 -3.22 -0.77
N TYR A 226 18.47 -3.24 0.55
CA TYR A 226 18.14 -4.46 1.29
C TYR A 226 16.71 -4.97 1.00
N PRO A 227 16.48 -6.30 1.06
CA PRO A 227 17.46 -7.34 1.37
C PRO A 227 18.24 -7.87 0.14
N LEU A 228 17.87 -7.48 -1.08
CA LEU A 228 18.43 -8.08 -2.30
C LEU A 228 19.80 -7.52 -2.74
N GLN A 229 20.07 -6.27 -2.36
CA GLN A 229 21.31 -5.53 -2.57
C GLN A 229 21.84 -5.62 -4.00
N LYS A 230 20.94 -5.49 -4.99
CA LYS A 230 21.33 -5.61 -6.40
C LYS A 230 22.18 -4.44 -6.90
N GLY A 231 22.25 -3.35 -6.13
CA GLY A 231 23.19 -2.25 -6.35
C GLY A 231 22.92 -1.43 -7.61
N THR A 232 24.01 -0.90 -8.19
CA THR A 232 23.99 0.16 -9.21
C THR A 232 23.11 -0.10 -10.42
N SER A 233 23.04 -1.34 -10.93
CA SER A 233 22.20 -1.63 -12.11
C SER A 233 20.71 -1.46 -11.82
N TYR A 234 20.25 -1.76 -10.60
CA TYR A 234 18.85 -1.57 -10.21
C TYR A 234 18.54 -0.13 -9.81
N TYR A 235 19.53 0.62 -9.31
CA TYR A 235 19.40 2.08 -9.22
C TYR A 235 19.21 2.71 -10.61
N GLN A 236 19.94 2.26 -11.63
CA GLN A 236 19.71 2.75 -12.99
C GLN A 236 18.29 2.45 -13.48
N LEU A 237 17.81 1.21 -13.31
CA LEU A 237 16.44 0.85 -13.70
C LEU A 237 15.37 1.67 -12.95
N ALA A 238 15.59 1.97 -11.67
CA ALA A 238 14.71 2.83 -10.88
C ALA A 238 14.70 4.27 -11.41
N ALA A 239 15.88 4.84 -11.69
CA ALA A 239 16.02 6.17 -12.27
C ALA A 239 15.36 6.26 -13.65
N ASP A 240 15.53 5.25 -14.51
CA ASP A 240 14.94 5.22 -15.84
C ASP A 240 13.41 5.21 -15.76
N LYS A 241 12.83 4.34 -14.92
CA LYS A 241 11.37 4.27 -14.77
C LYS A 241 10.77 5.52 -14.12
N ALA A 242 11.46 6.10 -13.14
CA ALA A 242 11.04 7.38 -12.57
C ALA A 242 11.12 8.51 -13.61
N ALA A 243 12.16 8.54 -14.44
CA ALA A 243 12.29 9.52 -15.52
C ALA A 243 11.16 9.39 -16.55
N GLU A 244 10.77 8.18 -16.94
CA GLU A 244 9.64 7.97 -17.86
C GLU A 244 8.32 8.56 -17.33
N VAL A 245 8.10 8.55 -16.01
CA VAL A 245 6.91 9.14 -15.39
C VAL A 245 7.01 10.67 -15.34
N ILE A 246 8.18 11.20 -14.95
CA ILE A 246 8.43 12.65 -14.87
C ILE A 246 8.35 13.30 -16.26
N ASP A 247 8.96 12.66 -17.26
CA ASP A 247 9.07 13.18 -18.62
C ASP A 247 7.85 12.86 -19.49
N GLY A 248 7.10 11.82 -19.15
CA GLY A 248 5.91 11.37 -19.88
C GLY A 248 4.76 12.38 -19.86
N GLY A 249 4.81 13.36 -18.95
CA GLY A 249 3.79 14.40 -18.78
C GLY A 249 2.51 13.87 -18.11
N GLY A 250 1.58 14.79 -17.84
CA GLY A 250 0.28 14.48 -17.25
C GLY A 250 0.18 14.61 -15.74
N TYR A 251 1.29 14.86 -15.04
CA TYR A 251 1.32 15.17 -13.61
C TYR A 251 2.03 16.49 -13.33
N GLN A 252 1.60 17.21 -12.30
CA GLN A 252 2.15 18.51 -11.89
C GLN A 252 2.14 18.63 -10.37
N LEU A 253 3.18 19.24 -9.82
CA LEU A 253 3.22 19.59 -8.40
C LEU A 253 2.07 20.52 -8.06
N PHE A 254 1.42 20.27 -6.93
CA PHE A 254 0.45 21.21 -6.40
C PHE A 254 1.09 22.54 -6.03
N THR A 255 0.34 23.62 -6.20
CA THR A 255 0.73 24.97 -5.75
C THR A 255 0.40 25.20 -4.28
N SER A 256 -0.45 24.35 -3.69
CA SER A 256 -0.86 24.39 -2.28
C SER A 256 -0.91 22.98 -1.70
N TYR A 257 -0.43 22.81 -0.46
CA TYR A 257 -0.54 21.54 0.25
C TYR A 257 -1.97 21.20 0.67
N ALA A 258 -2.88 22.18 0.71
CA ALA A 258 -4.29 21.94 0.97
C ALA A 258 -4.98 21.06 -0.10
N TYR A 259 -4.39 20.97 -1.31
CA TYR A 259 -4.89 20.10 -2.37
C TYR A 259 -4.55 18.62 -2.14
N LEU A 260 -3.80 18.31 -1.08
CA LEU A 260 -3.53 16.93 -0.68
C LEU A 260 -4.75 16.24 -0.07
N HIS A 261 -5.73 17.01 0.44
CA HIS A 261 -6.82 16.51 1.26
C HIS A 261 -8.14 17.27 1.03
N ASP A 262 -8.44 17.58 -0.23
CA ASP A 262 -9.70 18.19 -0.65
C ASP A 262 -10.41 17.36 -1.71
N ARG A 263 -11.74 17.52 -1.80
CA ARG A 263 -12.54 16.72 -2.76
C ARG A 263 -12.26 17.09 -4.21
N ALA A 264 -11.89 18.33 -4.50
CA ALA A 264 -11.80 18.84 -5.86
C ALA A 264 -10.57 18.32 -6.62
N HIS A 265 -9.47 17.98 -5.92
CA HIS A 265 -8.22 17.55 -6.55
C HIS A 265 -7.97 16.04 -6.47
N LYS A 266 -8.91 15.24 -5.95
CA LYS A 266 -8.81 13.77 -5.93
C LYS A 266 -8.43 13.22 -7.31
N ASN A 267 -7.47 12.31 -7.34
CA ASN A 267 -6.94 11.62 -8.52
C ASN A 267 -6.28 12.51 -9.58
N GLY A 268 -6.13 13.82 -9.33
CA GLY A 268 -5.64 14.79 -10.31
C GLY A 268 -4.28 15.39 -9.96
N SER A 269 -3.72 16.08 -10.96
CA SER A 269 -2.47 16.87 -10.87
C SER A 269 -1.28 16.10 -10.31
N GLU A 270 -1.05 16.13 -9.00
CA GLU A 270 0.11 15.51 -8.37
C GLU A 270 -0.10 14.01 -8.10
N PHE A 271 -1.36 13.59 -7.93
CA PHE A 271 -1.71 12.21 -7.60
C PHE A 271 -1.62 11.29 -8.80
N ILE A 272 -0.83 10.22 -8.67
CA ILE A 272 -0.64 9.22 -9.73
C ILE A 272 -1.60 8.05 -9.53
N MET A 273 -1.75 7.60 -8.28
CA MET A 273 -2.69 6.57 -7.90
C MET A 273 -3.14 6.76 -6.46
N GLN A 274 -4.45 6.70 -6.24
CA GLN A 274 -5.03 6.71 -4.91
C GLN A 274 -6.02 5.55 -4.74
N VAL A 275 -6.17 5.12 -3.50
CA VAL A 275 -7.24 4.21 -3.08
C VAL A 275 -8.51 5.03 -2.88
N GLN A 276 -9.60 4.56 -3.50
CA GLN A 276 -10.83 5.33 -3.59
C GLN A 276 -11.73 5.17 -2.38
N TYR A 277 -12.22 6.31 -1.88
CA TYR A 277 -13.28 6.43 -0.90
C TYR A 277 -14.38 7.36 -1.42
N SER A 278 -15.61 7.09 -0.97
CA SER A 278 -16.79 7.88 -1.27
C SER A 278 -17.69 7.83 -0.05
N GLY A 279 -17.96 8.99 0.56
CA GLY A 279 -18.56 9.06 1.90
C GLY A 279 -19.91 8.34 2.02
N SER A 280 -20.68 8.27 0.94
CA SER A 280 -21.98 7.58 0.86
C SER A 280 -21.90 6.08 0.60
N ILE A 281 -20.73 5.55 0.24
CA ILE A 281 -20.50 4.13 -0.07
C ILE A 281 -19.56 3.52 0.97
N ILE A 282 -18.38 4.10 1.11
CA ILE A 282 -17.35 3.70 2.05
C ILE A 282 -16.54 4.95 2.46
N SER A 283 -16.68 5.31 3.73
CA SER A 283 -15.96 6.44 4.33
C SER A 283 -14.54 6.02 4.74
N ASN A 284 -13.62 6.98 4.78
CA ASN A 284 -12.28 6.83 5.32
C ASN A 284 -12.23 7.41 6.75
N ASN A 285 -11.77 6.64 7.73
CA ASN A 285 -11.65 7.12 9.11
C ASN A 285 -10.37 7.94 9.38
N ILE A 286 -9.49 8.12 8.39
CA ILE A 286 -8.17 8.73 8.57
C ILE A 286 -8.20 10.05 9.36
N ALA A 287 -9.14 10.96 9.06
CA ALA A 287 -9.25 12.25 9.72
C ALA A 287 -9.56 12.14 11.23
N ARG A 288 -10.18 11.04 11.68
CA ARG A 288 -10.47 10.77 13.10
C ARG A 288 -9.24 10.25 13.85
N LEU A 289 -8.32 9.62 13.13
CA LEU A 289 -7.12 8.97 13.70
C LEU A 289 -6.01 9.98 14.06
N ILE A 290 -6.01 11.13 13.40
CA ILE A 290 -4.89 12.09 13.36
C ILE A 290 -5.11 13.38 14.16
N ILE A 291 -6.18 13.43 14.94
CA ILE A 291 -6.51 14.57 15.81
C ILE A 291 -6.59 14.13 17.27
N PRO A 292 -6.28 15.01 18.25
CA PRO A 292 -6.21 14.64 19.66
C PRO A 292 -7.50 14.01 20.19
N GLU A 293 -7.38 13.12 21.18
CA GLU A 293 -8.53 12.42 21.75
C GLU A 293 -9.52 13.41 22.41
N LYS A 294 -10.80 13.36 22.00
CA LYS A 294 -11.92 14.11 22.62
C LYS A 294 -11.72 15.63 22.71
N ILE A 295 -11.01 16.24 21.77
CA ILE A 295 -10.78 17.69 21.72
C ILE A 295 -12.02 18.48 21.27
N GLY A 296 -12.97 17.82 20.60
CA GLY A 296 -14.26 18.35 20.15
C GLY A 296 -14.15 19.33 18.99
N ILE A 297 -13.24 19.10 18.04
CA ILE A 297 -13.04 19.99 16.88
C ILE A 297 -13.70 19.48 15.61
N SER A 298 -14.11 18.22 15.58
CA SER A 298 -14.68 17.58 14.39
C SER A 298 -16.19 17.39 14.50
N LYS A 299 -16.82 17.18 13.34
CA LYS A 299 -18.21 16.72 13.21
C LYS A 299 -18.36 15.20 13.37
N PHE A 300 -17.25 14.47 13.47
CA PHE A 300 -17.25 13.02 13.60
C PHE A 300 -17.69 12.59 15.00
N GLY A 301 -18.10 11.33 15.12
CA GLY A 301 -18.53 10.76 16.40
C GLY A 301 -17.43 10.49 17.41
N ASP A 302 -16.17 10.34 16.97
CA ASP A 302 -14.99 10.18 17.82
C ASP A 302 -13.75 10.80 17.18
N GLU A 303 -12.78 11.10 18.04
CA GLU A 303 -11.46 11.64 17.75
C GLU A 303 -10.47 10.79 18.57
N TYR A 304 -9.53 10.12 17.91
CA TYR A 304 -8.80 9.00 18.52
C TYR A 304 -7.44 9.36 19.10
N GLY A 305 -6.78 10.41 18.62
CA GLY A 305 -5.39 10.70 18.96
C GLY A 305 -4.44 9.53 18.62
N ALA A 306 -4.78 8.74 17.60
CA ALA A 306 -4.12 7.47 17.34
C ALA A 306 -2.70 7.67 16.78
N LEU A 307 -2.52 8.65 15.91
CA LEU A 307 -1.24 9.03 15.32
C LEU A 307 -1.05 10.53 15.43
N MET A 308 -0.09 10.93 16.26
CA MET A 308 0.30 12.32 16.48
C MET A 308 1.80 12.48 16.22
N PRO A 309 2.24 13.52 15.49
CA PRO A 309 3.66 13.77 15.30
C PRO A 309 4.34 14.14 16.62
N TYR A 310 5.61 13.77 16.78
CA TYR A 310 6.44 14.33 17.85
C TYR A 310 6.82 15.78 17.54
N ASN A 311 6.90 16.62 18.59
CA ASN A 311 7.37 18.00 18.45
C ASN A 311 8.80 18.05 17.88
N GLN A 312 9.66 17.09 18.25
CA GLN A 312 11.02 16.95 17.73
C GLN A 312 11.03 16.60 16.23
N PHE A 313 10.03 15.87 15.75
CA PHE A 313 9.88 15.60 14.32
C PHE A 313 9.54 16.88 13.57
N VAL A 314 8.54 17.65 14.03
CA VAL A 314 8.19 18.94 13.41
C VAL A 314 9.35 19.94 13.48
N ALA A 315 10.09 19.96 14.60
CA ALA A 315 11.27 20.81 14.76
C ALA A 315 12.49 20.40 13.89
N SER A 316 12.47 19.21 13.29
CA SER A 316 13.56 18.74 12.42
C SER A 316 13.52 19.31 11.00
N TYR A 317 12.39 19.89 10.61
CA TYR A 317 12.26 20.60 9.34
C TYR A 317 13.19 21.82 9.30
N GLU A 318 13.57 22.25 8.10
CA GLU A 318 14.42 23.42 7.94
C GLU A 318 13.71 24.71 8.39
N THR A 319 14.45 25.66 8.94
CA THR A 319 13.89 26.97 9.32
C THR A 319 13.28 27.65 8.10
N GLY A 320 12.01 28.07 8.21
CA GLY A 320 11.27 28.68 7.10
C GLY A 320 10.58 27.69 6.17
N ASP A 321 10.60 26.38 6.49
CA ASP A 321 9.87 25.38 5.72
C ASP A 321 8.36 25.58 5.85
N LYS A 322 7.72 25.90 4.71
CA LYS A 322 6.28 26.12 4.60
C LYS A 322 5.47 24.95 5.17
N ARG A 323 5.94 23.70 5.05
CA ARG A 323 5.19 22.51 5.52
C ARG A 323 4.91 22.54 7.03
N THR A 324 5.73 23.26 7.80
CA THR A 324 5.55 23.42 9.26
C THR A 324 4.69 24.61 9.67
N GLU A 325 4.31 25.46 8.71
CA GLU A 325 3.36 26.54 8.98
C GLU A 325 1.98 25.97 9.31
N GLU A 326 1.22 26.70 10.13
CA GLU A 326 -0.10 26.28 10.61
C GLU A 326 -1.03 25.96 9.43
N LYS A 327 -1.68 24.79 9.49
CA LYS A 327 -2.57 24.27 8.44
C LYS A 327 -1.88 24.03 7.09
N GLN A 328 -0.59 23.69 7.11
CA GLN A 328 0.09 23.06 5.97
C GLN A 328 0.12 21.54 6.20
N PHE A 329 1.21 20.95 6.72
CA PHE A 329 1.19 19.53 7.12
C PHE A 329 0.68 19.33 8.54
N PHE A 330 0.85 20.34 9.39
CA PHE A 330 0.54 20.27 10.81
C PHE A 330 -0.35 21.42 11.23
N PHE A 331 -1.00 21.24 12.37
CA PHE A 331 -1.78 22.25 13.05
C PHE A 331 -1.78 21.99 14.56
N THR A 332 -1.80 23.05 15.35
CA THR A 332 -1.86 22.98 16.82
C THR A 332 -3.14 23.57 17.37
N ASN A 333 -3.92 24.23 16.53
CA ASN A 333 -5.19 24.82 16.94
C ASN A 333 -6.25 24.71 15.84
N TYR A 334 -7.51 24.66 16.27
CA TYR A 334 -8.64 24.71 15.35
C TYR A 334 -9.85 25.38 16.00
N ASN A 335 -10.37 26.43 15.35
CA ASN A 335 -11.50 27.24 15.83
C ASN A 335 -11.36 27.71 17.28
N GLY A 336 -10.15 28.14 17.67
CA GLY A 336 -9.85 28.66 19.00
C GLY A 336 -9.62 27.59 20.08
N ARG A 337 -9.66 26.30 19.74
CA ARG A 337 -9.18 25.23 20.63
C ARG A 337 -7.70 24.95 20.35
N ASP A 338 -6.87 25.16 21.35
CA ASP A 338 -5.45 24.78 21.37
C ASP A 338 -5.34 23.33 21.83
N PHE A 339 -4.53 22.54 21.13
CA PHE A 339 -4.30 21.12 21.43
C PHE A 339 -3.17 20.91 22.44
N GLY A 340 -2.27 21.89 22.60
CA GLY A 340 -1.03 21.76 23.37
C GLY A 340 0.06 20.93 22.66
N GLU A 341 -0.20 20.48 21.44
CA GLU A 341 0.70 19.65 20.62
C GLU A 341 0.34 19.71 19.13
N TYR A 342 1.21 19.19 18.27
CA TYR A 342 0.95 19.09 16.83
C TYR A 342 0.02 17.92 16.49
N ALA A 343 -0.94 18.16 15.61
CA ALA A 343 -1.76 17.19 14.91
C ALA A 343 -1.48 17.22 13.41
N LEU A 344 -1.92 16.23 12.62
CA LEU A 344 -1.71 16.22 11.17
C LEU A 344 -2.81 16.98 10.45
N TYR A 345 -2.50 18.09 9.81
CA TYR A 345 -3.46 18.77 8.93
C TYR A 345 -3.51 18.12 7.54
N LYS A 346 -2.44 17.40 7.17
CA LYS A 346 -2.27 16.73 5.87
C LYS A 346 -3.39 15.76 5.47
N TYR A 347 -4.17 15.26 6.43
CA TYR A 347 -5.32 14.38 6.21
C TYR A 347 -6.62 14.95 6.81
N TRP A 348 -6.66 16.26 7.08
CA TRP A 348 -7.82 16.95 7.63
C TRP A 348 -8.72 17.45 6.50
N LEU A 349 -9.64 16.58 6.07
CA LEU A 349 -10.66 16.93 5.08
C LEU A 349 -11.73 17.85 5.68
N GLU A 350 -11.55 19.16 5.53
CA GLU A 350 -12.44 20.21 6.05
C GLU A 350 -13.91 20.00 5.63
N GLU A 351 -14.14 19.60 4.37
CA GLU A 351 -15.49 19.36 3.82
C GLU A 351 -16.28 18.28 4.56
N ALA A 352 -15.59 17.36 5.24
CA ALA A 352 -16.21 16.34 6.07
C ALA A 352 -16.13 16.68 7.57
N ALA A 353 -14.98 17.17 8.01
CA ALA A 353 -14.61 17.23 9.42
C ALA A 353 -15.08 18.51 10.12
N ASN A 354 -15.25 19.63 9.42
CA ASN A 354 -15.57 20.91 10.03
C ASN A 354 -16.87 20.82 10.88
N PRO A 355 -16.87 21.27 12.15
CA PRO A 355 -17.99 21.05 13.07
C PRO A 355 -19.24 21.85 12.67
N SER A 356 -19.05 22.99 11.99
CA SER A 356 -20.14 23.86 11.55
C SER A 356 -20.64 23.48 10.15
N THR A 357 -19.73 23.24 9.21
CA THR A 357 -20.06 23.10 7.78
C THR A 357 -19.87 21.70 7.21
N GLY A 358 -19.13 20.82 7.88
CA GLY A 358 -18.80 19.49 7.37
C GLY A 358 -20.03 18.60 7.22
N ASP A 359 -19.93 17.53 6.44
CA ASP A 359 -21.02 16.55 6.27
C ASP A 359 -20.83 15.25 7.08
N ALA A 360 -19.75 15.16 7.86
CA ALA A 360 -19.34 13.99 8.64
C ALA A 360 -19.04 12.71 7.83
N ASN A 361 -19.02 12.79 6.49
CA ASN A 361 -18.73 11.67 5.61
C ASN A 361 -17.36 11.88 4.96
N SER A 362 -16.29 11.49 5.68
CA SER A 362 -14.95 11.60 5.12
C SER A 362 -14.77 10.63 3.97
N ASP A 363 -14.52 11.18 2.80
CA ASP A 363 -14.20 10.45 1.58
C ASP A 363 -12.75 10.71 1.15
N GLU A 364 -11.89 11.00 2.12
CA GLU A 364 -10.47 11.26 1.87
C GLU A 364 -9.82 10.03 1.21
N ASN A 365 -9.17 10.25 0.07
CA ASN A 365 -8.52 9.16 -0.65
C ASN A 365 -7.18 8.83 0.02
N TRP A 366 -6.76 7.56 -0.04
CA TRP A 366 -5.40 7.19 0.42
C TRP A 366 -4.43 7.18 -0.75
N THR A 367 -3.40 8.02 -0.69
CA THR A 367 -2.44 8.16 -1.79
C THR A 367 -1.42 7.02 -1.79
N LEU A 368 -1.34 6.26 -2.89
CA LEU A 368 -0.32 5.23 -3.07
C LEU A 368 0.95 5.82 -3.67
N PHE A 369 0.78 6.65 -4.71
CA PHE A 369 1.88 7.31 -5.42
C PHE A 369 1.49 8.74 -5.81
N ARG A 370 2.41 9.67 -5.64
CA ARG A 370 2.30 11.04 -6.12
C ARG A 370 3.65 11.54 -6.64
N LEU A 371 3.61 12.59 -7.47
CA LEU A 371 4.76 13.05 -8.25
C LEU A 371 6.04 13.31 -7.41
N PRO A 372 6.00 13.96 -6.22
CA PRO A 372 7.19 14.15 -5.38
C PRO A 372 7.90 12.86 -5.00
N GLU A 373 7.17 11.77 -4.76
CA GLU A 373 7.80 10.48 -4.49
C GLU A 373 8.66 10.03 -5.67
N ILE A 374 8.13 10.15 -6.89
CA ILE A 374 8.81 9.72 -8.12
C ILE A 374 10.00 10.62 -8.45
N MET A 375 9.84 11.93 -8.24
CA MET A 375 10.92 12.91 -8.35
C MET A 375 12.08 12.59 -7.40
N LEU A 376 11.77 12.18 -6.17
CA LEU A 376 12.76 11.81 -5.17
C LEU A 376 13.36 10.42 -5.40
N ILE A 377 12.58 9.45 -5.93
CA ILE A 377 13.13 8.17 -6.42
C ILE A 377 14.15 8.44 -7.52
N TYR A 378 13.84 9.31 -8.50
CA TYR A 378 14.78 9.68 -9.55
C TYR A 378 16.04 10.32 -8.97
N ALA A 379 15.90 11.32 -8.09
CA ALA A 379 17.03 12.02 -7.49
C ALA A 379 17.94 11.06 -6.70
N GLU A 380 17.36 10.18 -5.88
CA GLU A 380 18.10 9.18 -5.12
C GLU A 380 18.82 8.20 -6.05
N ALA A 381 18.08 7.56 -6.95
CA ALA A 381 18.60 6.47 -7.77
C ALA A 381 19.68 6.96 -8.75
N SER A 382 19.47 8.11 -9.40
CA SER A 382 20.47 8.70 -10.29
C SER A 382 21.76 9.12 -9.55
N ASN A 383 21.62 9.64 -8.33
CA ASN A 383 22.75 9.91 -7.45
C ASN A 383 23.53 8.63 -7.13
N GLU A 384 22.84 7.53 -6.83
CA GLU A 384 23.48 6.25 -6.56
C GLU A 384 24.20 5.63 -7.76
N VAL A 385 23.81 5.98 -8.98
CA VAL A 385 24.54 5.57 -10.19
C VAL A 385 25.86 6.32 -10.32
N SER A 386 25.83 7.65 -10.33
CA SER A 386 27.00 8.45 -10.78
C SER A 386 27.26 9.74 -10.00
N GLY A 387 26.49 10.01 -8.95
CA GLY A 387 26.48 11.31 -8.26
C GLY A 387 25.37 12.23 -8.77
N PRO A 388 25.19 13.41 -8.15
CA PRO A 388 24.05 14.26 -8.45
C PRO A 388 24.17 14.91 -9.83
N THR A 389 23.15 14.73 -10.66
CA THR A 389 23.04 15.35 -11.98
C THR A 389 22.23 16.64 -11.91
N GLU A 390 22.29 17.47 -12.96
CA GLU A 390 21.43 18.66 -13.06
C GLU A 390 19.95 18.30 -12.97
N LYS A 391 19.53 17.18 -13.59
CA LYS A 391 18.15 16.70 -13.51
C LYS A 391 17.79 16.24 -12.09
N ALA A 392 18.71 15.62 -11.36
CA ALA A 392 18.50 15.24 -9.96
C ALA A 392 18.30 16.48 -9.08
N TYR A 393 19.13 17.51 -9.25
CA TYR A 393 18.94 18.81 -8.58
C TYR A 393 17.61 19.45 -8.95
N ALA A 394 17.23 19.44 -10.23
CA ALA A 394 15.95 20.01 -10.67
C ALA A 394 14.75 19.35 -9.97
N GLN A 395 14.79 18.03 -9.76
CA GLN A 395 13.72 17.30 -9.07
C GLN A 395 13.60 17.72 -7.60
N ILE A 396 14.69 17.61 -6.82
CA ILE A 396 14.63 17.96 -5.40
C ILE A 396 14.37 19.46 -5.20
N ASN A 397 14.95 20.34 -6.03
CA ASN A 397 14.79 21.78 -5.88
C ASN A 397 13.38 22.28 -6.23
N ALA A 398 12.64 21.57 -7.10
CA ALA A 398 11.24 21.90 -7.34
C ALA A 398 10.36 21.68 -6.09
N ILE A 399 10.62 20.60 -5.33
CA ILE A 399 9.94 20.30 -4.07
C ILE A 399 10.33 21.33 -3.00
N ARG A 400 11.64 21.61 -2.88
CA ARG A 400 12.17 22.61 -1.96
C ARG A 400 11.62 24.01 -2.22
N ALA A 401 11.54 24.43 -3.48
CA ALA A 401 10.97 25.72 -3.86
C ALA A 401 9.50 25.84 -3.43
N ARG A 402 8.68 24.79 -3.63
CA ARG A 402 7.29 24.76 -3.15
C ARG A 402 7.20 24.84 -1.61
N ALA A 403 8.21 24.31 -0.91
CA ALA A 403 8.36 24.40 0.53
C ALA A 403 9.01 25.72 1.04
N ASN A 404 9.25 26.70 0.17
CA ASN A 404 9.96 27.96 0.47
C ASN A 404 11.42 27.78 0.92
N LEU A 405 12.06 26.68 0.54
CA LEU A 405 13.45 26.39 0.88
C LEU A 405 14.42 26.77 -0.24
N SER A 406 15.66 27.07 0.16
CA SER A 406 16.75 27.39 -0.77
C SER A 406 17.13 26.19 -1.63
N ALA A 407 17.44 26.46 -2.90
CA ALA A 407 17.91 25.44 -3.84
C ALA A 407 19.28 24.88 -3.44
N LEU A 408 19.46 23.57 -3.59
CA LEU A 408 20.72 22.86 -3.40
C LEU A 408 21.55 22.88 -4.68
N SER A 409 22.88 22.92 -4.55
CA SER A 409 23.82 22.77 -5.66
C SER A 409 25.21 22.32 -5.15
N GLY A 410 26.03 21.75 -6.04
CA GLY A 410 27.46 21.50 -5.77
C GLY A 410 27.80 20.50 -4.65
N LEU A 411 26.86 19.63 -4.26
CA LEU A 411 27.03 18.64 -3.21
C LEU A 411 27.79 17.41 -3.70
N SER A 412 28.51 16.74 -2.78
CA SER A 412 29.05 15.41 -3.04
C SER A 412 27.92 14.38 -3.19
N LYS A 413 28.22 13.20 -3.74
CA LYS A 413 27.28 12.07 -3.80
C LYS A 413 26.70 11.70 -2.42
N ALA A 414 27.53 11.74 -1.37
CA ALA A 414 27.11 11.41 -0.01
C ALA A 414 26.22 12.50 0.59
N ASP A 415 26.59 13.78 0.42
CA ASP A 415 25.82 14.90 0.96
C ASP A 415 24.47 15.05 0.23
N PHE A 416 24.47 14.87 -1.09
CA PHE A 416 23.24 14.89 -1.87
C PHE A 416 22.30 13.75 -1.47
N ARG A 417 22.81 12.54 -1.22
CA ARG A 417 22.01 11.42 -0.70
C ARG A 417 21.32 11.80 0.60
N GLN A 418 22.05 12.39 1.56
CA GLN A 418 21.49 12.82 2.84
C GLN A 418 20.37 13.85 2.64
N GLN A 419 20.56 14.82 1.73
CA GLN A 419 19.52 15.79 1.40
C GLN A 419 18.29 15.15 0.74
N VAL A 420 18.47 14.20 -0.17
CA VAL A 420 17.35 13.48 -0.80
C VAL A 420 16.58 12.66 0.23
N TRP A 421 17.27 11.92 1.10
CA TRP A 421 16.62 11.16 2.17
C TRP A 421 15.86 12.05 3.14
N LYS A 422 16.44 13.21 3.52
CA LYS A 422 15.76 14.19 4.37
C LYS A 422 14.53 14.76 3.70
N GLU A 423 14.65 15.18 2.43
CA GLU A 423 13.51 15.70 1.67
C GLU A 423 12.41 14.63 1.53
N ARG A 424 12.75 13.36 1.28
CA ARG A 424 11.78 12.25 1.29
C ARG A 424 11.06 12.11 2.62
N TYR A 425 11.81 12.12 3.72
CA TYR A 425 11.27 11.96 5.07
C TYR A 425 10.31 13.08 5.46
N HIS A 426 10.62 14.32 5.05
CA HIS A 426 9.82 15.51 5.36
C HIS A 426 8.66 15.73 4.40
N GLU A 427 8.86 15.51 3.10
CA GLU A 427 7.85 15.67 2.07
C GLU A 427 6.77 14.59 2.16
N LEU A 428 7.19 13.33 2.31
CA LEU A 428 6.33 12.15 2.32
C LEU A 428 5.95 11.72 3.76
N ALA A 429 6.06 12.62 4.72
CA ALA A 429 5.73 12.36 6.11
C ALA A 429 4.32 11.78 6.25
N PHE A 430 4.22 10.67 6.99
CA PHE A 430 3.00 9.92 7.29
C PHE A 430 2.28 9.26 6.10
N GLU A 431 2.96 9.08 4.96
CA GLU A 431 2.43 8.43 3.76
C GLU A 431 2.86 6.96 3.59
N ASP A 432 3.19 6.22 4.66
CA ASP A 432 3.71 4.85 4.60
C ASP A 432 5.00 4.72 3.76
N LYS A 433 5.92 5.67 3.90
CA LYS A 433 7.20 5.65 3.16
C LYS A 433 8.40 5.40 4.07
N ALA A 434 8.45 6.03 5.23
CA ALA A 434 9.61 6.03 6.10
C ALA A 434 9.98 4.62 6.60
N TYR A 435 8.99 3.79 6.97
CA TYR A 435 9.25 2.42 7.41
C TYR A 435 9.90 1.56 6.31
N PHE A 436 9.37 1.61 5.08
CA PHE A 436 9.98 0.92 3.95
C PHE A 436 11.35 1.50 3.55
N ASP A 437 11.55 2.81 3.72
CA ASP A 437 12.85 3.45 3.52
C ASP A 437 13.88 2.96 4.57
N ILE A 438 13.49 2.79 5.84
CA ILE A 438 14.31 2.14 6.88
C ILE A 438 14.67 0.71 6.46
N GLN A 439 13.70 -0.08 6.01
CA GLN A 439 13.94 -1.48 5.62
C GLN A 439 14.91 -1.61 4.44
N ARG A 440 14.80 -0.77 3.40
CA ARG A 440 15.66 -0.89 2.20
C ARG A 440 17.05 -0.27 2.39
N THR A 441 17.20 0.67 3.32
CA THR A 441 18.48 1.38 3.55
C THR A 441 19.21 0.94 4.82
N HIS A 442 18.49 0.35 5.78
CA HIS A 442 18.89 0.16 7.18
C HIS A 442 19.22 1.47 7.92
N MET A 443 18.78 2.61 7.39
CA MET A 443 19.02 3.92 7.96
C MET A 443 17.75 4.50 8.57
N MET A 444 17.85 5.09 9.75
CA MET A 444 16.77 5.84 10.39
C MET A 444 17.17 7.31 10.57
N TYR A 445 16.17 8.18 10.72
CA TYR A 445 16.42 9.60 10.95
C TYR A 445 16.63 9.91 12.44
N ASP A 446 17.81 10.40 12.79
CA ASP A 446 18.18 10.82 14.14
C ASP A 446 17.68 12.24 14.41
N LEU A 447 16.43 12.36 14.87
CA LEU A 447 15.75 13.63 15.10
C LEU A 447 16.58 14.68 15.86
N PRO A 448 17.24 14.35 17.00
CA PRO A 448 18.07 15.32 17.72
C PRO A 448 19.25 15.90 16.93
N ASN A 449 19.83 15.14 16.00
CA ASN A 449 21.04 15.54 15.27
C ASN A 449 20.81 15.83 13.77
N ASN A 450 19.57 15.63 13.29
CA ASN A 450 19.16 15.99 11.93
C ASN A 450 19.95 15.24 10.83
N VAL A 451 20.23 13.95 11.04
CA VAL A 451 21.07 13.12 10.15
C VAL A 451 20.55 11.68 10.10
N PHE A 452 20.79 10.96 9.00
CA PHE A 452 20.52 9.52 8.94
C PHE A 452 21.65 8.70 9.56
N VAL A 453 21.29 7.77 10.43
CA VAL A 453 22.20 6.84 11.12
C VAL A 453 21.74 5.40 10.91
N ASP A 454 22.61 4.43 11.19
CA ASP A 454 22.21 3.01 11.19
C ASP A 454 21.07 2.80 12.20
N ALA A 455 19.97 2.20 11.74
CA ALA A 455 18.73 2.08 12.50
C ALA A 455 18.90 1.30 13.82
N THR A 456 19.83 0.35 13.84
CA THR A 456 20.09 -0.50 15.01
C THR A 456 21.15 0.06 15.96
N SER A 457 21.80 1.17 15.58
CA SER A 457 22.90 1.76 16.34
C SER A 457 22.48 2.78 17.39
N LYS A 458 21.27 3.33 17.27
CA LYS A 458 20.84 4.47 18.09
C LYS A 458 19.37 4.38 18.49
N ALA A 459 19.11 4.75 19.73
CA ALA A 459 17.76 4.91 20.24
C ALA A 459 17.08 6.16 19.66
N ASN A 460 15.79 6.02 19.32
CA ASN A 460 14.91 7.13 18.98
C ASN A 460 14.63 8.01 20.22
N ILE A 461 13.80 9.03 20.05
CA ILE A 461 13.49 10.01 21.12
C ILE A 461 12.77 9.42 22.34
N GLN A 462 12.28 8.18 22.27
CA GLN A 462 11.71 7.45 23.41
C GLN A 462 12.70 6.48 24.07
N GLY A 463 13.96 6.47 23.64
CA GLY A 463 14.94 5.51 24.15
C GLY A 463 14.82 4.12 23.52
N ILE A 464 14.04 3.95 22.45
CA ILE A 464 13.85 2.68 21.77
C ILE A 464 14.78 2.61 20.55
N THR A 465 15.63 1.58 20.49
CA THR A 465 16.47 1.31 19.31
C THR A 465 15.71 0.40 18.36
N PHE A 466 15.74 0.70 17.05
CA PHE A 466 15.09 -0.16 16.06
C PHE A 466 15.71 -1.56 16.13
N THR A 467 14.87 -2.60 16.19
CA THR A 467 15.35 -3.97 16.33
C THR A 467 15.28 -4.69 14.99
N THR A 468 16.30 -5.50 14.70
CA THR A 468 16.47 -6.26 13.45
C THR A 468 15.25 -7.10 13.11
N LYS A 469 14.54 -7.63 14.12
CA LYS A 469 13.30 -8.37 13.89
C LYS A 469 12.28 -7.58 13.08
N TYR A 470 12.13 -6.26 13.28
CA TYR A 470 11.19 -5.41 12.53
C TYR A 470 11.68 -4.99 11.15
N TYR A 471 12.83 -5.47 10.66
CA TYR A 471 13.06 -5.44 9.21
C TYR A 471 12.05 -6.31 8.47
N THR A 472 11.43 -7.27 9.15
CA THR A 472 10.24 -7.98 8.66
C THR A 472 9.20 -8.09 9.77
N TRP A 473 7.96 -8.40 9.42
CA TRP A 473 6.90 -8.79 10.33
C TRP A 473 6.94 -10.30 10.50
N PRO A 474 6.44 -10.82 11.63
CA PRO A 474 6.28 -12.25 11.78
C PRO A 474 5.20 -12.75 10.83
N LEU A 475 5.35 -13.97 10.32
CA LEU A 475 4.20 -14.67 9.73
C LEU A 475 3.13 -14.85 10.83
N PRO A 476 1.85 -14.61 10.52
CA PRO A 476 0.79 -14.72 11.52
C PRO A 476 0.73 -16.13 12.12
N GLN A 477 0.62 -16.23 13.45
CA GLN A 477 0.64 -17.53 14.14
C GLN A 477 -0.45 -18.48 13.64
N ASN A 478 -1.66 -17.98 13.39
CA ASN A 478 -2.76 -18.81 12.90
C ASN A 478 -2.47 -19.44 11.52
N GLU A 479 -1.68 -18.77 10.67
CA GLU A 479 -1.29 -19.31 9.36
C GLU A 479 -0.24 -20.42 9.50
N LEU A 480 0.72 -20.27 10.43
CA LEU A 480 1.68 -21.32 10.79
C LEU A 480 0.97 -22.53 11.42
N ASP A 481 -0.09 -22.27 12.19
CA ASP A 481 -0.90 -23.33 12.79
C ASP A 481 -1.70 -24.10 11.75
N ALA A 482 -2.30 -23.40 10.78
CA ALA A 482 -3.11 -23.96 9.70
C ALA A 482 -2.28 -24.64 8.60
N ASN A 483 -1.08 -24.16 8.30
CA ASN A 483 -0.23 -24.66 7.23
C ASN A 483 1.19 -24.98 7.73
N LYS A 484 1.46 -26.29 7.93
CA LYS A 484 2.74 -26.79 8.43
C LYS A 484 3.90 -26.68 7.43
N ASN A 485 3.63 -26.27 6.19
CA ASN A 485 4.66 -25.99 5.20
C ASN A 485 5.24 -24.57 5.33
N LEU A 486 4.66 -23.72 6.18
CA LEU A 486 5.16 -22.38 6.49
C LEU A 486 6.15 -22.43 7.67
N THR A 487 7.14 -21.56 7.61
CA THR A 487 8.15 -21.38 8.66
C THR A 487 8.20 -19.92 9.09
N GLN A 488 8.42 -19.66 10.38
CA GLN A 488 8.57 -18.30 10.90
C GLN A 488 9.89 -17.66 10.43
N ASN A 489 9.90 -16.33 10.33
CA ASN A 489 11.12 -15.53 10.18
C ASN A 489 12.07 -15.76 11.35
N GLU A 490 13.37 -15.90 11.09
CA GLU A 490 14.36 -16.32 12.11
C GLU A 490 14.35 -15.43 13.37
N GLU A 491 14.32 -14.11 13.16
CA GLU A 491 14.29 -13.11 14.23
C GLU A 491 13.00 -13.11 15.06
N TRP A 492 11.99 -13.88 14.64
CA TRP A 492 10.66 -13.99 15.27
C TRP A 492 10.40 -15.37 15.87
N LYS A 493 11.38 -16.27 15.90
CA LYS A 493 11.28 -17.61 16.48
C LYS A 493 11.37 -17.65 18.00
#